data_AF-A0A7L2X4C1-F1
#
_entry.id   AF-A0A7L2X4C1-F1
#
_cell.length_a   1.000
_cell.length_b   1.000
_cell.length_c   1.000
_cell.angle_alpha   90.00
_cell.angle_beta   90.00
_cell.angle_gamma   90.00
#
_symmetry.space_group_name_H-M   'P 1'
#
loop_
_entity.id
_entity.type
_entity.pdbx_description
1 polymer ?
#
loop_
_entity_poly.entity_id
_entity_poly.type
_entity_poly.pdbx_seq_one_letter_code
_entity_poly.pdbx_strand_id
1 'polypeptide(L)'
;GTLAYSPPEWIHHQRYHGEAATIWSLSLLLYHLVVGKHPFRRGQEIIWGRILFPRRLSPECQDVIKRCLSMEPSYRPSLEELFNDPWMQGIHLP
;
A
#
# COMPACT_ATOMS: atom_id res chain seq x y z
N GLY A 1 15.63 -6.24 4.10
CA GLY A 1 14.69 -5.62 3.14
C GLY A 1 15.00 -4.15 2.97
N THR A 2 14.23 -3.43 2.15
CA THR A 2 14.39 -1.99 1.90
C THR A 2 13.54 -1.18 2.87
N LEU A 3 14.17 -0.36 3.74
CA LEU A 3 13.48 0.37 4.81
C LEU A 3 12.32 1.27 4.32
N ALA A 4 12.43 1.82 3.12
CA ALA A 4 11.37 2.65 2.53
C ALA A 4 10.06 1.87 2.28
N TYR A 5 10.14 0.54 2.19
CA TYR A 5 9.01 -0.36 1.98
C TYR A 5 8.53 -1.03 3.27
N SER A 6 9.16 -0.73 4.41
CA SER A 6 8.77 -1.30 5.68
C SER A 6 7.45 -0.71 6.18
N PRO A 7 6.57 -1.54 6.77
CA PRO A 7 5.33 -1.05 7.34
C PRO A 7 5.58 -0.35 8.69
N PRO A 8 4.65 0.50 9.15
CA PRO A 8 4.84 1.32 10.35
C PRO A 8 5.06 0.49 11.62
N GLU A 9 4.42 -0.67 11.76
CA GLU A 9 4.59 -1.57 12.90
C GLU A 9 6.03 -2.11 13.03
N TRP A 10 6.73 -2.29 11.90
CA TRP A 10 8.16 -2.63 11.94
C TRP A 10 8.99 -1.46 12.47
N ILE A 11 8.68 -0.24 12.02
CA ILE A 11 9.38 0.97 12.46
C ILE A 11 9.19 1.18 13.97
N HIS A 12 7.98 0.98 14.48
CA HIS A 12 7.64 1.20 15.89
C HIS A 12 8.04 0.07 16.82
N HIS A 13 7.80 -1.18 16.42
CA HIS A 13 7.86 -2.33 17.33
C HIS A 13 8.91 -3.36 16.94
N GLN A 14 9.58 -3.18 15.80
CA GLN A 14 10.51 -4.17 15.23
C GLN A 14 9.84 -5.55 15.08
N ARG A 15 8.54 -5.56 14.81
CA ARG A 15 7.69 -6.75 14.64
C ARG A 15 6.66 -6.48 13.56
N TYR A 16 6.36 -7.50 12.76
CA TYR A 16 5.31 -7.45 11.75
C TYR A 16 4.80 -8.85 11.45
N HIS A 17 3.57 -8.94 10.94
CA HIS A 17 3.04 -10.16 10.33
C HIS A 17 3.36 -10.18 8.84
N GLY A 18 3.86 -11.31 8.33
CA GLY A 18 4.37 -11.41 6.96
C GLY A 18 3.33 -11.03 5.90
N GLU A 19 2.09 -11.49 6.05
CA GLU A 19 1.01 -11.20 5.11
C GLU A 19 0.67 -9.69 5.07
N ALA A 20 0.37 -9.09 6.21
CA ALA A 20 0.06 -7.66 6.29
C ALA A 20 1.22 -6.76 5.84
N ALA A 21 2.48 -7.17 6.11
CA ALA A 21 3.66 -6.47 5.62
C ALA A 21 3.84 -6.61 4.11
N THR A 22 3.48 -7.77 3.55
CA THR A 22 3.48 -8.00 2.10
C THR A 22 2.49 -7.07 1.42
N ILE A 23 1.24 -7.02 1.89
CA ILE A 23 0.19 -6.12 1.38
C ILE A 23 0.63 -4.65 1.41
N TRP A 24 1.26 -4.23 2.51
CA TRP A 24 1.84 -2.88 2.61
C TRP A 24 2.86 -2.60 1.51
N SER A 25 3.87 -3.48 1.38
CA SER A 25 4.95 -3.28 0.41
C SER A 25 4.47 -3.35 -1.05
N LEU A 26 3.50 -4.22 -1.35
CA LEU A 26 2.85 -4.31 -2.66
C LEU A 26 2.09 -3.03 -3.00
N SER A 27 1.41 -2.42 -2.03
CA SER A 27 0.71 -1.15 -2.23
C SER A 27 1.66 0.02 -2.50
N LEU A 28 2.81 0.07 -1.82
CA LEU A 28 3.85 1.06 -2.12
C LEU A 28 4.41 0.89 -3.53
N LEU A 29 4.61 -0.36 -3.96
CA LEU A 29 5.03 -0.67 -5.32
C LEU A 29 3.96 -0.24 -6.34
N LEU A 30 2.69 -0.57 -6.09
CA LEU A 30 1.58 -0.17 -6.95
C LEU A 30 1.51 1.36 -7.08
N TYR A 31 1.57 2.08 -5.97
CA TYR A 31 1.62 3.55 -5.98
C TYR A 31 2.78 4.04 -6.85
N HIS A 32 3.98 3.46 -6.69
CA HIS A 32 5.14 3.83 -7.48
C HIS A 32 4.90 3.61 -8.99
N LEU A 33 4.27 2.51 -9.37
CA LEU A 33 3.96 2.20 -10.77
C LEU A 33 2.95 3.20 -11.38
N VAL A 34 1.89 3.57 -10.65
CA VAL A 34 0.82 4.43 -11.18
C VAL A 34 1.13 5.93 -11.07
N VAL A 35 1.94 6.33 -10.09
CA VAL A 35 2.30 7.74 -9.85
C VAL A 35 3.69 8.09 -10.39
N GLY A 36 4.60 7.10 -10.50
CA GLY A 36 5.98 7.26 -10.97
C GLY A 36 6.97 7.70 -9.88
N LYS A 37 6.58 7.69 -8.61
CA LYS A 37 7.44 8.07 -7.47
C LYS A 37 6.99 7.38 -6.20
N HIS A 38 7.91 7.21 -5.25
CA HIS A 38 7.57 6.71 -3.92
C HIS A 38 6.65 7.69 -3.17
N PRO A 39 5.62 7.23 -2.43
CA PRO A 39 4.68 8.12 -1.74
C PRO A 39 5.33 8.87 -0.58
N PHE A 40 6.33 8.25 0.07
CA PHE A 40 7.04 8.81 1.21
C PHE A 40 8.48 9.17 0.82
N ARG A 41 8.90 10.41 1.07
CA ARG A 41 10.28 10.88 0.89
C ARG A 41 11.13 10.61 2.12
N ARG A 42 10.52 10.55 3.30
CA ARG A 42 11.17 10.33 4.60
C ARG A 42 10.45 9.22 5.37
N GLY A 43 11.21 8.45 6.15
CA GLY A 43 10.64 7.37 6.98
C GLY A 43 9.58 7.86 7.98
N GLN A 44 9.64 9.11 8.44
CA GLN A 44 8.61 9.69 9.31
C GLN A 44 7.25 9.86 8.62
N GLU A 45 7.21 10.04 7.30
CA GLU A 45 5.94 10.20 6.58
C GLU A 45 5.15 8.89 6.53
N ILE A 46 5.86 7.74 6.59
CA ILE A 46 5.24 6.41 6.72
C ILE A 46 4.38 6.36 7.99
N ILE A 47 4.91 6.90 9.10
CA ILE A 47 4.24 6.92 10.40
C ILE A 47 2.98 7.78 10.38
N TRP A 48 2.96 8.83 9.56
CA TRP A 48 1.81 9.73 9.44
C TRP A 48 0.73 9.23 8.47
N GLY A 49 1.02 8.21 7.65
CA GLY A 49 0.07 7.62 6.72
C GLY A 49 -0.48 8.58 5.66
N ARG A 50 0.15 9.76 5.48
CA ARG A 50 -0.35 10.79 4.54
C ARG A 50 0.14 10.50 3.14
N ILE A 51 -0.79 10.09 2.28
CA ILE A 51 -0.54 9.80 0.86
C ILE A 51 -1.25 10.84 0.00
N LEU A 52 -0.55 11.38 -0.98
CA LEU A 52 -1.10 12.32 -1.95
C LEU A 52 -1.35 11.60 -3.28
N PHE A 53 -2.55 11.73 -3.83
CA PHE A 53 -2.91 11.13 -5.11
C PHE A 53 -3.05 12.19 -6.21
N PRO A 54 -2.49 11.96 -7.42
CA PRO A 54 -2.75 12.81 -8.57
C PRO A 54 -4.24 12.76 -8.98
N ARG A 55 -4.79 13.88 -9.47
CA ARG A 55 -6.19 13.95 -9.95
C ARG A 55 -6.53 12.96 -11.07
N ARG A 56 -5.53 12.52 -11.84
CA ARG A 56 -5.70 11.57 -12.95
C ARG A 56 -5.89 10.11 -12.49
N LEU A 57 -5.63 9.79 -11.23
CA LEU A 57 -5.73 8.42 -10.74
C LEU A 57 -7.17 8.09 -10.39
N SER A 58 -7.66 6.93 -10.83
CA SER A 58 -9.06 6.55 -10.60
C SER A 58 -9.37 6.43 -9.10
N PRO A 59 -10.58 6.80 -8.64
CA PRO A 59 -10.97 6.67 -7.24
C PRO A 59 -10.81 5.25 -6.69
N GLU A 60 -11.05 4.24 -7.51
CA GLU A 60 -10.97 2.81 -7.16
C GLU A 60 -9.51 2.41 -6.87
N CYS A 61 -8.57 2.84 -7.70
CA CYS A 61 -7.14 2.62 -7.46
C CYS A 61 -6.68 3.30 -6.16
N GLN A 62 -7.14 4.53 -5.93
CA GLN A 62 -6.83 5.26 -4.71
C GLN A 62 -7.35 4.55 -3.46
N ASP A 63 -8.56 4.00 -3.53
CA ASP A 63 -9.17 3.25 -2.43
C ASP A 63 -8.38 1.99 -2.09
N VAL A 64 -8.04 1.18 -3.09
CA VAL A 64 -7.20 -0.02 -2.94
C VAL A 64 -5.87 0.34 -2.25
N ILE A 65 -5.18 1.37 -2.74
CA ILE A 65 -3.90 1.79 -2.16
C ILE A 65 -4.08 2.23 -0.70
N LYS A 66 -5.13 3.00 -0.38
CA LYS A 66 -5.41 3.48 0.98
C LYS A 66 -5.68 2.33 1.96
N ARG A 67 -6.52 1.36 1.57
CA ARG A 67 -6.83 0.19 2.42
C ARG A 67 -5.58 -0.64 2.70
N CYS A 68 -4.79 -0.92 1.67
CA CYS A 68 -3.54 -1.67 1.82
C CYS A 68 -2.46 -0.93 2.63
N LEU A 69 -2.53 0.41 2.69
CA LEU A 69 -1.65 1.27 3.49
C LEU A 69 -2.30 1.71 4.82
N SER A 70 -3.26 0.93 5.33
CA SER A 70 -3.77 1.14 6.68
C SER A 70 -2.64 1.02 7.71
N MET A 71 -2.63 1.97 8.65
CA MET A 71 -1.69 2.00 9.77
C MET A 71 -1.89 0.80 10.69
N GLU A 72 -3.14 0.40 10.89
CA GLU A 72 -3.50 -0.80 11.64
C GLU A 72 -3.40 -2.01 10.70
N PRO A 73 -2.49 -2.98 10.96
CA PRO A 73 -2.28 -4.13 10.08
C PRO A 73 -3.52 -4.99 9.88
N SER A 74 -4.39 -5.08 10.90
CA SER A 74 -5.61 -5.88 10.84
C SER A 74 -6.70 -5.30 9.92
N TYR A 75 -6.55 -4.05 9.48
CA TYR A 75 -7.47 -3.42 8.50
C TYR A 75 -6.97 -3.52 7.06
N ARG A 76 -5.76 -4.06 6.85
CA ARG A 76 -5.27 -4.33 5.50
C ARG A 76 -6.01 -5.56 4.95
N PRO A 77 -6.45 -5.53 3.69
CA PRO A 77 -7.13 -6.68 3.09
C PRO A 77 -6.17 -7.86 2.98
N SER A 78 -6.71 -9.08 2.94
CA SER A 78 -5.96 -10.25 2.54
C SER A 78 -5.59 -10.18 1.05
N LEU A 79 -4.67 -11.03 0.62
CA LEU A 79 -4.30 -11.10 -0.80
C LEU A 79 -5.49 -11.57 -1.65
N GLU A 80 -6.32 -12.48 -1.13
CA GLU A 80 -7.52 -12.97 -1.79
C GLU A 80 -8.58 -11.86 -1.95
N GLU A 81 -8.82 -11.08 -0.89
CA GLU A 81 -9.73 -9.92 -0.94
C GLU A 81 -9.25 -8.89 -1.97
N LEU A 82 -7.93 -8.64 -2.02
CA LEU A 82 -7.35 -7.72 -2.99
C LEU A 82 -7.50 -8.24 -4.43
N PHE A 83 -7.28 -9.53 -4.68
CA PHE A 83 -7.47 -10.10 -6.02
C PHE A 83 -8.92 -10.03 -6.49
N ASN A 84 -9.87 -10.20 -5.57
CA ASN A 84 -11.30 -10.10 -5.87
C ASN A 84 -11.81 -8.65 -5.93
N ASP A 85 -10.95 -7.67 -5.71
CA ASP A 85 -11.33 -6.26 -5.76
C ASP A 85 -11.77 -5.85 -7.18
N PRO A 86 -12.87 -5.09 -7.34
CA PRO A 86 -13.33 -4.63 -8.65
C PRO A 86 -12.26 -3.92 -9.47
N TRP A 87 -11.33 -3.20 -8.81
CA TRP A 87 -10.24 -2.53 -9.49
C TRP A 87 -9.25 -3.53 -10.13
N MET A 88 -9.01 -4.67 -9.49
CA MET A 88 -8.14 -5.74 -10.00
C MET A 88 -8.83 -6.59 -11.08
N GLN A 89 -10.15 -6.73 -11.02
CA GLN A 89 -10.93 -7.50 -12.00
C GLN A 89 -11.02 -6.82 -13.38
N GLY A 90 -10.73 -5.52 -13.47
CA GLY A 90 -10.64 -4.78 -14.74
C GLY A 90 -9.36 -5.04 -15.54
N ILE A 91 -8.44 -5.87 -15.03
CA ILE A 91 -7.18 -6.20 -15.70
C ILE A 91 -7.44 -7.35 -16.68
N HIS A 92 -7.42 -7.05 -17.98
CA HIS A 92 -7.28 -8.09 -19.00
C HIS A 92 -5.89 -8.72 -18.84
N LEU A 93 -5.85 -9.98 -18.42
CA LEU A 93 -4.63 -10.79 -18.46
C LEU A 93 -4.14 -10.87 -19.92
N PRO A 94 -2.81 -10.79 -20.15
CA PRO A 94 -2.23 -10.93 -21.48
C PRO A 94 -2.48 -12.31 -22.09
#